data_AF-A7A8D3-F1
#
_entry.id   AF-A7A8D3-F1
#
_cell.length_a   1.000
_cell.length_b   1.000
_cell.length_c   1.000
_cell.angle_alpha   90.00
_cell.angle_beta   90.00
_cell.angle_gamma   90.00
#
_symmetry.space_group_name_H-M   'P 1'
#
loop_
_entity.id
_entity.type
_entity.pdbx_description
1 polymer ?
#
loop_
_entity_poly.entity_id
_entity_poly.type
_entity_poly.pdbx_seq_one_letter_code
_entity_poly.pdbx_strand_id
1 'polypeptide(L)'
;MHNLLYAYSPGGVFNGDSTDYLATYPGDQWVDVLGYDEYDSDDSADDSSAWINTVVKDMKMVSDQASQRGKIVALTEFGRSGERKFKESGTGDKDTKFFSELAEALAENVPSTAYMMTWANFGGGGDNFQAYTPWKGSDGEADFKAFADSNKNLMASKDNVDYSNAPAAAMQNGSARIVTPVDGNRVTDTKVVVRVKTEGVKYSDLDLNSAIVTTDRGQNVKLKYSCNGYFTGILDLNAAGINLDQSKLTLTPQVKTKDGKTLAAADGNGSVTVKLVPNQSRR
;
A
#
# COMPACT_ATOMS: atom_id res chain seq x y z
N MET A 1 19.55 -0.38 4.97
CA MET A 1 18.79 -1.14 3.97
C MET A 1 18.78 -0.32 2.69
N HIS A 2 19.16 -0.90 1.55
CA HIS A 2 19.42 -0.18 0.29
C HIS A 2 19.07 -1.05 -0.94
N ASN A 3 18.19 -2.02 -0.75
CA ASN A 3 17.92 -3.10 -1.70
C ASN A 3 16.46 -3.58 -1.61
N LEU A 4 15.55 -2.70 -1.17
CA LEU A 4 14.12 -2.96 -1.14
C LEU A 4 13.41 -2.02 -2.11
N LEU A 5 12.34 -2.56 -2.70
CA LEU A 5 11.23 -1.80 -3.24
C LEU A 5 10.04 -1.99 -2.30
N TYR A 6 9.18 -0.98 -2.21
CA TYR A 6 8.00 -0.99 -1.35
C TYR A 6 6.74 -1.17 -2.20
N ALA A 7 5.97 -2.21 -1.90
CA ALA A 7 4.69 -2.49 -2.55
C ALA A 7 3.51 -2.12 -1.64
N TYR A 8 2.43 -1.62 -2.24
CA TYR A 8 1.14 -1.35 -1.59
C TYR A 8 0.05 -2.13 -2.31
N SER A 9 -0.61 -3.04 -1.60
CA SER A 9 -1.74 -3.84 -2.10
C SER A 9 -2.83 -3.93 -1.00
N PRO A 10 -3.85 -3.05 -1.02
CA PRO A 10 -4.84 -2.98 0.06
C PRO A 10 -5.88 -4.12 0.07
N GLY A 11 -5.87 -4.99 -0.95
CA GLY A 11 -6.81 -6.12 -1.12
C GLY A 11 -8.27 -5.71 -1.36
N GLY A 12 -9.02 -6.58 -2.04
CA GLY A 12 -10.47 -6.45 -2.24
C GLY A 12 -10.88 -5.90 -3.63
N VAL A 13 -12.19 -5.82 -3.86
CA VAL A 13 -12.77 -5.43 -5.15
C VAL A 13 -13.13 -3.96 -5.16
N PHE A 14 -12.48 -3.18 -6.04
CA PHE A 14 -12.63 -1.73 -6.13
C PHE A 14 -13.61 -1.30 -7.22
N ASN A 15 -14.01 -2.21 -8.12
CA ASN A 15 -14.88 -1.91 -9.24
C ASN A 15 -14.39 -0.74 -10.11
N GLY A 16 -13.07 -0.57 -10.22
CA GLY A 16 -12.40 0.51 -10.93
C GLY A 16 -12.40 1.87 -10.21
N ASP A 17 -12.82 1.95 -8.94
CA ASP A 17 -12.79 3.19 -8.16
C ASP A 17 -11.43 3.37 -7.46
N SER A 18 -10.65 4.35 -7.94
CA SER A 18 -9.38 4.71 -7.33
C SER A 18 -9.51 5.33 -5.94
N THR A 19 -10.68 5.86 -5.58
CA THR A 19 -10.92 6.50 -4.27
C THR A 19 -10.78 5.48 -3.15
N ASP A 20 -11.42 4.32 -3.30
CA ASP A 20 -11.37 3.24 -2.33
C ASP A 20 -9.99 2.58 -2.31
N TYR A 21 -9.39 2.34 -3.48
CA TYR A 21 -8.04 1.81 -3.59
C TYR A 21 -6.99 2.71 -2.90
N LEU A 22 -7.13 4.04 -3.04
CA LEU A 22 -6.19 5.00 -2.47
C LEU A 22 -6.53 5.43 -1.02
N ALA A 23 -7.62 4.93 -0.43
CA ALA A 23 -8.08 5.35 0.89
C ALA A 23 -7.02 5.14 1.99
N THR A 24 -6.18 4.12 1.84
CA THR A 24 -5.05 3.82 2.74
C THR A 24 -3.68 3.98 2.07
N TYR A 25 -3.62 4.66 0.92
CA TYR A 25 -2.37 4.81 0.17
C TYR A 25 -1.35 5.62 0.98
N PRO A 26 -0.15 5.07 1.25
CA PRO A 26 0.87 5.77 2.04
C PRO A 26 1.44 7.05 1.39
N GLY A 27 1.21 7.24 0.08
CA GLY A 27 1.70 8.36 -0.71
C GLY A 27 2.90 8.03 -1.60
N ASP A 28 3.12 8.84 -2.64
CA ASP A 28 4.09 8.59 -3.72
C ASP A 28 5.55 8.46 -3.25
N GLN A 29 5.89 8.98 -2.06
CA GLN A 29 7.22 8.91 -1.49
C GLN A 29 7.54 7.54 -0.84
N TRP A 30 6.53 6.71 -0.59
CA TRP A 30 6.61 5.48 0.21
C TRP A 30 6.37 4.20 -0.59
N VAL A 31 5.94 4.33 -1.84
CA VAL A 31 5.50 3.21 -2.65
C VAL A 31 6.16 3.26 -4.03
N ASP A 32 6.77 2.14 -4.40
CA ASP A 32 7.37 1.90 -5.70
C ASP A 32 6.44 1.05 -6.60
N VAL A 33 5.71 0.11 -5.99
CA VAL A 33 4.80 -0.83 -6.68
C VAL A 33 3.37 -0.64 -6.17
N LEU A 34 2.45 -0.35 -7.08
CA LEU A 34 1.01 -0.40 -6.85
C LEU A 34 0.53 -1.81 -7.20
N GLY A 35 0.03 -2.52 -6.18
CA GLY A 35 -0.37 -3.91 -6.25
C GLY A 35 -1.87 -4.11 -6.13
N TYR A 36 -2.35 -5.22 -6.66
CA TYR A 36 -3.72 -5.69 -6.51
C TYR A 36 -3.72 -7.16 -6.07
N ASP A 37 -4.58 -7.49 -5.13
CA ASP A 37 -4.71 -8.84 -4.55
C ASP A 37 -6.17 -9.26 -4.67
N GLU A 38 -6.44 -10.35 -5.41
CA GLU A 38 -7.80 -10.86 -5.57
C GLU A 38 -7.80 -12.37 -5.88
N TYR A 39 -8.74 -13.11 -5.29
CA TYR A 39 -8.84 -14.56 -5.46
C TYR A 39 -10.23 -14.96 -5.96
N ASP A 40 -10.30 -15.87 -6.93
CA ASP A 40 -11.57 -16.44 -7.34
C ASP A 40 -12.06 -17.42 -6.27
N SER A 41 -13.22 -17.17 -5.68
CA SER A 41 -13.79 -17.98 -4.59
C SER A 41 -15.11 -18.66 -4.93
N ASP A 42 -15.74 -18.28 -6.05
CA ASP A 42 -17.06 -18.75 -6.46
C ASP A 42 -16.93 -19.92 -7.45
N ASP A 43 -17.48 -21.08 -7.10
CA ASP A 43 -17.44 -22.28 -7.95
C ASP A 43 -18.77 -22.56 -8.66
N SER A 44 -19.68 -21.59 -8.72
CA SER A 44 -20.98 -21.75 -9.39
C SER A 44 -20.86 -21.88 -10.92
N ALA A 45 -20.01 -21.07 -11.55
CA ALA A 45 -19.72 -21.11 -12.98
C ALA A 45 -18.61 -22.10 -13.35
N ASP A 46 -18.63 -22.63 -14.58
CA ASP A 46 -17.64 -23.60 -15.06
C ASP A 46 -16.29 -22.98 -15.47
N ASP A 47 -16.27 -21.66 -15.68
CA ASP A 47 -15.10 -20.85 -16.04
C ASP A 47 -14.95 -19.65 -15.09
N SER A 48 -13.79 -18.97 -15.13
CA SER A 48 -13.48 -17.81 -14.27
C SER A 48 -13.67 -16.47 -14.98
N SER A 49 -14.38 -16.41 -16.11
CA SER A 49 -14.47 -15.19 -16.95
C SER A 49 -15.03 -13.98 -16.21
N ALA A 50 -16.04 -14.17 -15.37
CA ALA A 50 -16.63 -13.10 -14.58
C ALA A 50 -15.62 -12.51 -13.57
N TRP A 51 -14.85 -13.37 -12.92
CA TRP A 51 -13.78 -12.97 -12.01
C TRP A 51 -12.63 -12.29 -12.77
N ILE A 52 -12.18 -12.85 -13.90
CA ILE A 52 -11.14 -12.26 -14.77
C ILE A 52 -11.55 -10.85 -15.22
N ASN A 53 -12.81 -10.63 -15.60
CA ASN A 53 -13.31 -9.30 -15.97
C ASN A 53 -13.21 -8.29 -14.80
N THR A 54 -13.47 -8.73 -13.57
CA THR A 54 -13.29 -7.90 -12.37
C THR A 54 -11.82 -7.57 -12.15
N VAL A 55 -10.93 -8.57 -12.21
CA VAL A 55 -9.48 -8.38 -12.06
C VAL A 55 -8.94 -7.42 -13.11
N VAL A 56 -9.29 -7.59 -14.38
CA VAL A 56 -8.87 -6.71 -15.48
C VAL A 56 -9.34 -5.27 -15.24
N LYS A 57 -10.59 -5.09 -14.79
CA LYS A 57 -11.15 -3.78 -14.51
C LYS A 57 -10.37 -3.04 -13.40
N ASP A 58 -10.08 -3.73 -12.30
CA ASP A 58 -9.34 -3.15 -11.18
C ASP A 58 -7.86 -2.95 -11.54
N MET A 59 -7.22 -3.91 -12.21
CA MET A 59 -5.84 -3.79 -12.69
C MET A 59 -5.66 -2.62 -13.66
N LYS A 60 -6.66 -2.32 -14.49
CA LYS A 60 -6.65 -1.13 -15.35
C LYS A 60 -6.64 0.16 -14.53
N MET A 61 -7.48 0.25 -13.50
CA MET A 61 -7.48 1.38 -12.57
C MET A 61 -6.11 1.52 -11.87
N VAL A 62 -5.53 0.42 -11.39
CA VAL A 62 -4.20 0.43 -10.75
C VAL A 62 -3.12 0.87 -11.72
N SER A 63 -3.15 0.38 -12.97
CA SER A 63 -2.22 0.78 -14.03
C SER A 63 -2.33 2.27 -14.37
N ASP A 64 -3.54 2.83 -14.40
CA ASP A 64 -3.74 4.27 -14.62
C ASP A 64 -3.14 5.10 -13.47
N GLN A 65 -3.34 4.67 -12.21
CA GLN A 65 -2.72 5.32 -11.05
C GLN A 65 -1.19 5.20 -11.07
N ALA A 66 -0.67 4.03 -11.44
CA ALA A 66 0.77 3.79 -11.53
C ALA A 66 1.41 4.69 -12.60
N SER A 67 0.78 4.77 -13.78
CA SER A 67 1.22 5.60 -14.90
C SER A 67 1.25 7.09 -14.53
N GLN A 68 0.21 7.59 -13.85
CA GLN A 68 0.15 8.98 -13.39
C GLN A 68 1.26 9.34 -12.38
N ARG A 69 1.81 8.36 -11.68
CA ARG A 69 2.75 8.54 -10.56
C ARG A 69 4.16 8.03 -10.86
N GLY A 70 4.38 7.49 -12.07
CA GLY A 70 5.62 6.86 -12.47
C GLY A 70 5.98 5.64 -11.59
N LYS A 71 4.99 4.81 -11.26
CA LYS A 71 5.13 3.60 -10.42
C LYS A 71 4.99 2.32 -11.25
N ILE A 72 5.38 1.21 -10.65
CA ILE A 72 5.20 -0.13 -11.21
C ILE A 72 3.81 -0.64 -10.84
N VAL A 73 3.16 -1.38 -11.73
CA VAL A 73 1.89 -2.09 -11.46
C VAL A 73 2.14 -3.59 -11.40
N ALA A 74 1.48 -4.28 -10.47
CA ALA A 74 1.56 -5.73 -10.33
C ALA A 74 0.25 -6.35 -9.81
N LEU A 75 -0.04 -7.58 -10.24
CA LEU A 75 -1.03 -8.44 -9.58
C LEU A 75 -0.28 -9.16 -8.44
N THR A 76 -0.20 -8.48 -7.30
CA THR A 76 0.63 -8.86 -6.16
C THR A 76 0.20 -10.19 -5.54
N GLU A 77 -1.08 -10.52 -5.57
CA GLU A 77 -1.60 -11.84 -5.25
C GLU A 77 -2.77 -12.22 -6.17
N PHE A 78 -2.78 -13.47 -6.62
CA PHE A 78 -3.97 -14.06 -7.23
C PHE A 78 -4.06 -15.56 -6.96
N GLY A 79 -5.25 -16.12 -7.18
CA GLY A 79 -5.40 -17.57 -7.23
C GLY A 79 -6.83 -18.00 -7.03
N ARG A 80 -6.99 -19.30 -6.78
CA ARG A 80 -8.26 -19.93 -6.45
C ARG A 80 -8.36 -20.10 -4.94
N SER A 81 -9.51 -19.79 -4.35
CA SER A 81 -9.77 -19.86 -2.91
C SER A 81 -11.18 -20.35 -2.62
N GLY A 82 -11.57 -20.46 -1.34
CA GLY A 82 -12.94 -20.83 -0.96
C GLY A 82 -13.41 -22.14 -1.61
N GLU A 83 -14.59 -22.09 -2.23
CA GLU A 83 -15.18 -23.24 -2.95
C GLU A 83 -14.47 -23.55 -4.27
N ARG A 84 -13.78 -22.56 -4.84
CA ARG A 84 -13.04 -22.65 -6.10
C ARG A 84 -11.67 -23.30 -5.95
N LYS A 85 -11.20 -23.55 -4.72
CA LYS A 85 -9.87 -24.13 -4.44
C LYS A 85 -9.65 -25.44 -5.20
N PHE A 86 -8.39 -25.74 -5.53
CA PHE A 86 -8.04 -27.04 -6.09
C PHE A 86 -8.41 -28.17 -5.12
N LYS A 87 -9.00 -29.24 -5.66
CA LYS A 87 -9.37 -30.43 -4.89
C LYS A 87 -8.14 -31.31 -4.66
N GLU A 88 -8.03 -31.92 -3.48
CA GLU A 88 -6.92 -32.84 -3.14
C GLU A 88 -6.78 -33.99 -4.15
N SER A 89 -7.90 -34.45 -4.73
CA SER A 89 -7.91 -35.47 -5.79
C SER A 89 -7.14 -35.06 -7.04
N GLY A 90 -6.95 -33.75 -7.27
CA GLY A 90 -6.42 -33.18 -8.50
C GLY A 90 -7.37 -33.26 -9.68
N THR A 91 -8.59 -33.76 -9.48
CA THR A 91 -9.58 -33.98 -10.55
C THR A 91 -10.94 -33.43 -10.18
N GLY A 92 -11.71 -33.01 -11.19
CA GLY A 92 -13.01 -32.39 -11.05
C GLY A 92 -12.94 -30.90 -10.71
N ASP A 93 -11.78 -30.27 -10.91
CA ASP A 93 -11.63 -28.83 -10.79
C ASP A 93 -12.28 -28.15 -11.99
N LYS A 94 -13.17 -27.19 -11.74
CA LYS A 94 -13.69 -26.31 -12.80
C LYS A 94 -12.59 -25.37 -13.26
N ASP A 95 -12.73 -24.82 -14.47
CA ASP A 95 -11.71 -24.01 -15.14
C ASP A 95 -10.28 -24.60 -15.08
N THR A 96 -9.96 -25.45 -16.05
CA THR A 96 -8.61 -26.00 -16.21
C THR A 96 -7.64 -25.04 -16.90
N LYS A 97 -8.12 -23.88 -17.36
CA LYS A 97 -7.36 -22.87 -18.13
C LYS A 97 -7.16 -21.54 -17.38
N PHE A 98 -7.51 -21.51 -16.11
CA PHE A 98 -7.43 -20.36 -15.21
C PHE A 98 -6.18 -19.48 -15.40
N PHE A 99 -4.99 -20.09 -15.54
CA PHE A 99 -3.73 -19.34 -15.66
C PHE A 99 -3.53 -18.73 -17.04
N SER A 100 -3.79 -19.49 -18.11
CA SER A 100 -3.64 -19.02 -19.48
C SER A 100 -4.66 -17.93 -19.80
N GLU A 101 -5.92 -18.12 -19.40
CA GLU A 101 -6.99 -17.15 -19.61
C GLU A 101 -6.73 -15.82 -18.88
N LEU A 102 -6.29 -15.89 -17.61
CA LEU A 102 -5.93 -14.68 -16.85
C LEU A 102 -4.73 -13.96 -17.48
N ALA A 103 -3.69 -14.70 -17.86
CA ALA A 103 -2.49 -14.12 -18.45
C ALA A 103 -2.75 -13.48 -19.81
N GLU A 104 -3.57 -14.10 -20.65
CA GLU A 104 -4.02 -13.54 -21.93
C GLU A 104 -4.83 -12.26 -21.71
N ALA A 105 -5.79 -12.27 -20.78
CA ALA A 105 -6.61 -11.11 -20.48
C ALA A 105 -5.79 -9.92 -19.93
N LEU A 106 -4.80 -10.18 -19.07
CA LEU A 106 -3.86 -9.17 -18.58
C LEU A 106 -2.96 -8.65 -19.70
N ALA A 107 -2.43 -9.52 -20.56
CA ALA A 107 -1.58 -9.11 -21.68
C ALA A 107 -2.35 -8.23 -22.69
N GLU A 108 -3.63 -8.52 -22.93
CA GLU A 108 -4.48 -7.72 -23.82
C GLU A 108 -4.86 -6.37 -23.21
N ASN A 109 -5.26 -6.35 -21.93
CA ASN A 109 -5.93 -5.19 -21.34
C ASN A 109 -5.03 -4.34 -20.42
N VAL A 110 -4.02 -4.95 -19.81
CA VAL A 110 -3.12 -4.30 -18.83
C VAL A 110 -1.66 -4.78 -19.06
N PRO A 111 -1.08 -4.58 -20.25
CA PRO A 111 0.25 -5.10 -20.61
C PRO A 111 1.41 -4.52 -19.79
N SER A 112 1.16 -3.48 -18.99
CA SER A 112 2.09 -2.87 -18.05
C SER A 112 2.31 -3.70 -16.77
N THR A 113 1.52 -4.76 -16.55
CA THR A 113 1.63 -5.64 -15.37
C THR A 113 3.02 -6.28 -15.30
N ALA A 114 3.81 -5.90 -14.30
CA ALA A 114 5.19 -6.36 -14.18
C ALA A 114 5.30 -7.83 -13.76
N TYR A 115 4.39 -8.29 -12.91
CA TYR A 115 4.28 -9.68 -12.50
C TYR A 115 2.86 -10.00 -12.01
N MET A 116 2.55 -11.30 -11.98
CA MET A 116 1.41 -11.89 -11.29
C MET A 116 1.93 -13.00 -10.37
N MET A 117 1.66 -12.90 -9.08
CA MET A 117 2.16 -13.87 -8.09
C MET A 117 0.99 -14.64 -7.49
N THR A 118 1.07 -15.97 -7.51
CA THR A 118 0.12 -16.82 -6.78
C THR A 118 0.76 -17.37 -5.50
N TRP A 119 -0.05 -17.98 -4.65
CA TRP A 119 0.35 -18.39 -3.31
C TRP A 119 1.04 -19.76 -3.28
N ALA A 120 1.44 -20.20 -2.09
CA ALA A 120 2.24 -21.41 -1.93
C ALA A 120 1.39 -22.69 -1.97
N ASN A 121 1.92 -23.75 -2.61
CA ASN A 121 1.36 -25.09 -2.46
C ASN A 121 1.73 -25.65 -1.07
N PHE A 122 0.88 -25.40 -0.07
CA PHE A 122 1.08 -25.89 1.30
C PHE A 122 0.86 -27.40 1.44
N GLY A 123 0.09 -28.00 0.54
CA GLY A 123 -0.33 -29.39 0.65
C GLY A 123 -1.38 -29.54 1.75
N GLY A 124 -1.22 -30.56 2.62
CA GLY A 124 -2.24 -30.94 3.61
C GLY A 124 -3.09 -32.12 3.10
N GLY A 125 -4.27 -32.32 3.68
CA GLY A 125 -5.21 -33.36 3.29
C GLY A 125 -6.60 -33.20 3.92
N GLY A 126 -7.64 -33.64 3.21
CA GLY A 126 -9.03 -33.35 3.56
C GLY A 126 -9.30 -31.85 3.55
N ASP A 127 -10.03 -31.35 4.55
CA ASP A 127 -10.52 -29.96 4.56
C ASP A 127 -9.40 -28.90 4.57
N ASN A 128 -8.21 -29.24 5.07
CA ASN A 128 -7.06 -28.33 5.16
C ASN A 128 -6.13 -28.37 3.93
N PHE A 129 -6.46 -29.15 2.90
CA PHE A 129 -5.69 -29.17 1.67
C PHE A 129 -5.69 -27.79 1.00
N GLN A 130 -4.50 -27.27 0.70
CA GLN A 130 -4.28 -25.99 0.05
C GLN A 130 -3.15 -26.08 -0.99
N ALA A 131 -3.52 -25.86 -2.24
CA ALA A 131 -2.62 -25.66 -3.37
C ALA A 131 -3.11 -24.45 -4.17
N TYR A 132 -2.18 -23.77 -4.85
CA TYR A 132 -2.44 -22.57 -5.64
C TYR A 132 -1.86 -22.65 -7.04
N THR A 133 -1.11 -23.70 -7.36
CA THR A 133 -0.72 -24.06 -8.72
C THR A 133 -1.04 -25.54 -8.98
N PRO A 134 -1.43 -25.90 -10.22
CA PRO A 134 -1.60 -27.29 -10.63
C PRO A 134 -0.31 -28.11 -10.43
N TRP A 135 -0.48 -29.40 -10.11
CA TRP A 135 0.63 -30.34 -9.93
C TRP A 135 0.52 -31.50 -10.90
N LYS A 136 1.57 -32.33 -10.95
CA LYS A 136 1.61 -33.52 -11.80
C LYS A 136 0.43 -34.45 -11.50
N GLY A 137 -0.36 -34.76 -12.53
CA GLY A 137 -1.55 -35.60 -12.46
C GLY A 137 -2.86 -34.86 -12.21
N SER A 138 -2.84 -33.54 -12.00
CA SER A 138 -4.06 -32.74 -11.85
C SER A 138 -4.66 -32.31 -13.20
N ASP A 139 -5.96 -32.01 -13.24
CA ASP A 139 -6.69 -31.62 -14.45
C ASP A 139 -6.09 -30.37 -15.12
N GLY A 140 -5.54 -29.44 -14.33
CA GLY A 140 -4.88 -28.22 -14.81
C GLY A 140 -3.42 -28.39 -15.23
N GLU A 141 -2.81 -29.59 -15.11
CA GLU A 141 -1.38 -29.78 -15.37
C GLU A 141 -0.99 -29.37 -16.79
N ALA A 142 -1.78 -29.79 -17.79
CA ALA A 142 -1.45 -29.58 -19.19
C ALA A 142 -1.48 -28.10 -19.57
N ASP A 143 -2.51 -27.37 -19.11
CA ASP A 143 -2.61 -25.93 -19.34
C ASP A 143 -1.54 -25.15 -18.59
N PHE A 144 -1.29 -25.47 -17.31
CA PHE A 144 -0.28 -24.74 -16.54
C PHE A 144 1.12 -24.87 -17.13
N LYS A 145 1.46 -26.04 -17.70
CA LYS A 145 2.69 -26.22 -18.48
C LYS A 145 2.70 -25.35 -19.75
N ALA A 146 1.60 -25.35 -20.50
CA ALA A 146 1.49 -24.52 -21.70
C ALA A 146 1.59 -23.02 -21.37
N PHE A 147 0.94 -22.57 -20.30
CA PHE A 147 1.06 -21.22 -19.76
C PHE A 147 2.52 -20.89 -19.40
N ALA A 148 3.20 -21.76 -18.64
CA ALA A 148 4.58 -21.57 -18.25
C ALA A 148 5.54 -21.45 -19.44
N ASP A 149 5.28 -22.23 -20.51
CA ASP A 149 6.09 -22.26 -21.72
C ASP A 149 5.69 -21.18 -22.76
N SER A 150 4.54 -20.52 -22.57
CA SER A 150 3.98 -19.57 -23.55
C SER A 150 4.83 -18.31 -23.74
N ASN A 151 5.57 -17.90 -22.70
CA ASN A 151 6.44 -16.75 -22.74
C ASN A 151 7.62 -16.93 -21.79
N LYS A 152 8.84 -16.84 -22.33
CA LYS A 152 10.10 -16.99 -21.57
C LYS A 152 10.25 -16.03 -20.38
N ASN A 153 9.45 -14.96 -20.32
CA ASN A 153 9.46 -13.97 -19.24
C ASN A 153 8.51 -14.32 -18.09
N LEU A 154 7.60 -15.29 -18.24
CA LEU A 154 6.62 -15.66 -17.20
C LEU A 154 7.26 -16.42 -16.04
N MET A 155 8.28 -17.22 -16.33
CA MET A 155 9.00 -18.01 -15.34
C MET A 155 10.39 -17.42 -15.06
N ALA A 156 10.89 -17.68 -13.86
CA ALA A 156 12.20 -17.20 -13.45
C ALA A 156 13.30 -17.78 -14.35
N SER A 157 14.11 -16.91 -14.96
CA SER A 157 15.30 -17.27 -15.73
C SER A 157 16.41 -16.28 -15.44
N LYS A 158 17.65 -16.75 -15.40
CA LYS A 158 18.84 -15.89 -15.33
C LYS A 158 18.87 -14.88 -16.49
N ASP A 159 18.30 -15.26 -17.63
CA ASP A 159 18.30 -14.44 -18.85
C ASP A 159 17.31 -13.26 -18.75
N ASN A 160 16.40 -13.30 -17.76
CA ASN A 160 15.42 -12.24 -17.49
C ASN A 160 15.92 -11.24 -16.43
N VAL A 161 17.13 -11.44 -15.89
CA VAL A 161 17.71 -10.58 -14.85
C VAL A 161 18.77 -9.68 -15.47
N ASP A 162 18.39 -8.45 -15.78
CA ASP A 162 19.31 -7.41 -16.28
C ASP A 162 19.26 -6.15 -15.41
N TYR A 163 20.34 -5.91 -14.66
CA TYR A 163 20.53 -4.69 -13.87
C TYR A 163 21.45 -3.66 -14.55
N SER A 164 21.96 -3.94 -15.75
CA SER A 164 22.89 -3.06 -16.46
C SER A 164 22.28 -1.69 -16.80
N ASN A 165 20.95 -1.66 -16.90
CA ASN A 165 20.15 -0.47 -17.19
C ASN A 165 19.30 0.01 -16.01
N ALA A 166 19.69 -0.33 -14.77
CA ALA A 166 18.97 0.14 -13.58
C ALA A 166 18.98 1.68 -13.53
N PRO A 167 17.81 2.34 -13.50
CA PRO A 167 17.75 3.80 -13.51
C PRO A 167 18.30 4.38 -12.21
N ALA A 168 18.88 5.58 -12.29
CA ALA A 168 19.21 6.34 -11.10
C ALA A 168 17.94 6.74 -10.35
N ALA A 169 17.95 6.58 -9.03
CA ALA A 169 16.83 7.01 -8.19
C ALA A 169 16.62 8.52 -8.31
N ALA A 170 15.38 8.94 -8.55
CA ALA A 170 15.01 10.34 -8.50
C ALA A 170 15.25 10.90 -7.09
N MET A 171 15.65 12.17 -7.01
CA MET A 171 15.84 12.82 -5.71
C MET A 171 14.49 12.97 -5.01
N GLN A 172 14.40 12.50 -3.76
CA GLN A 172 13.21 12.72 -2.95
C GLN A 172 13.09 14.21 -2.60
N ASN A 173 11.91 14.77 -2.80
CA ASN A 173 11.59 16.10 -2.30
C ASN A 173 11.56 16.08 -0.78
N GLY A 174 12.26 17.05 -0.18
CA GLY A 174 12.23 17.24 1.26
C GLY A 174 10.81 17.48 1.78
N SER A 175 10.38 16.67 2.74
CA SER A 175 9.03 16.72 3.32
C SER A 175 9.04 16.75 4.84
N ALA A 176 7.94 17.19 5.43
CA ALA A 176 7.67 17.12 6.86
C ALA A 176 6.22 16.68 7.11
N ARG A 177 6.00 15.67 7.95
CA ARG A 177 4.66 15.22 8.34
C ARG A 177 4.53 14.96 9.84
N ILE A 178 3.33 15.12 10.37
CA ILE A 178 3.02 14.69 11.74
C ILE A 178 2.87 13.16 11.73
N VAL A 179 3.61 12.48 12.61
CA VAL A 179 3.57 11.02 12.79
C VAL A 179 3.03 10.62 14.16
N THR A 180 2.84 11.60 15.04
CA THR A 180 2.10 11.43 16.29
C THR A 180 1.50 12.79 16.67
N PRO A 181 0.19 12.89 16.92
CA PRO A 181 -0.83 11.88 16.59
C PRO A 181 -0.97 11.66 15.08
N VAL A 182 -1.61 10.57 14.65
CA VAL A 182 -2.03 10.38 13.25
C VAL A 182 -3.48 10.83 13.06
N ASP A 183 -3.89 11.05 11.82
CA ASP A 183 -5.25 11.48 11.50
C ASP A 183 -6.31 10.51 12.07
N GLY A 184 -7.40 11.07 12.60
CA GLY A 184 -8.48 10.32 13.24
C GLY A 184 -8.19 9.76 14.64
N ASN A 185 -6.96 9.89 15.17
CA ASN A 185 -6.64 9.44 16.53
C ASN A 185 -7.58 10.05 17.58
N ARG A 186 -7.90 9.26 18.61
CA ARG A 186 -8.61 9.74 19.80
C ARG A 186 -7.60 10.23 20.83
N VAL A 187 -7.78 11.47 21.28
CA VAL A 187 -6.98 12.10 22.35
C VAL A 187 -7.83 12.16 23.61
N THR A 188 -7.35 11.52 24.67
CA THR A 188 -8.01 11.44 25.98
C THR A 188 -7.20 12.07 27.11
N ASP A 189 -5.97 12.49 26.84
CA ASP A 189 -5.09 13.19 27.78
C ASP A 189 -4.95 14.67 27.36
N THR A 190 -4.76 15.52 28.36
CA THR A 190 -4.48 16.94 28.20
C THR A 190 -3.04 17.22 27.77
N LYS A 191 -2.11 16.28 27.96
CA LYS A 191 -0.74 16.37 27.43
C LYS A 191 -0.58 15.50 26.20
N VAL A 192 -0.60 16.14 25.03
CA VAL A 192 -0.49 15.44 23.74
C VAL A 192 0.94 15.47 23.25
N VAL A 193 1.56 14.30 23.09
CA VAL A 193 2.87 14.19 22.45
C VAL A 193 2.71 14.44 20.95
N VAL A 194 3.47 15.40 20.44
CA VAL A 194 3.51 15.73 19.02
C VAL A 194 4.86 15.34 18.45
N ARG A 195 4.86 14.55 17.38
CA ARG A 195 6.07 14.17 16.63
C ARG A 195 5.90 14.56 15.17
N VAL A 196 6.88 15.27 14.64
CA VAL A 196 7.02 15.57 13.21
C VAL A 196 8.25 14.86 12.68
N LYS A 197 8.11 14.20 11.53
CA LYS A 197 9.16 13.49 10.83
C LYS A 197 9.50 14.24 9.54
N THR A 198 10.79 14.50 9.32
CA THR A 198 11.32 14.99 8.05
C THR A 198 11.97 13.86 7.25
N GLU A 199 11.76 13.87 5.94
CA GLU A 199 12.34 12.94 4.95
C GLU A 199 12.84 13.70 3.74
N GLY A 200 13.73 13.09 2.94
CA GLY A 200 14.33 13.74 1.76
C GLY A 200 15.21 14.96 2.07
N VAL A 201 15.60 15.19 3.33
CA VAL A 201 16.42 16.33 3.77
C VAL A 201 17.56 15.85 4.66
N LYS A 202 18.78 16.35 4.42
CA LYS A 202 19.93 16.05 5.28
C LYS A 202 19.83 16.82 6.60
N TYR A 203 20.29 16.21 7.68
CA TYR A 203 20.35 16.88 8.99
C TYR A 203 21.09 18.23 8.95
N SER A 204 22.17 18.31 8.16
CA SER A 204 22.95 19.54 7.96
C SER A 204 22.14 20.72 7.41
N ASP A 205 21.03 20.44 6.74
CA ASP A 205 20.26 21.41 5.98
C ASP A 205 19.01 21.88 6.74
N LEU A 206 18.66 21.21 7.85
CA LEU A 206 17.52 21.55 8.69
C LEU A 206 17.80 22.78 9.56
N ASP A 207 16.85 23.70 9.63
CA ASP A 207 16.81 24.70 10.70
C ASP A 207 16.13 24.07 11.93
N LEU A 208 16.96 23.62 12.87
CA LEU A 208 16.51 22.89 14.06
C LEU A 208 15.62 23.73 15.00
N ASN A 209 15.62 25.06 14.85
CA ASN A 209 14.82 25.97 15.67
C ASN A 209 13.49 26.35 15.04
N SER A 210 13.27 26.02 13.77
CA SER A 210 12.07 26.38 12.99
C SER A 210 10.85 25.50 13.26
N ALA A 211 11.07 24.29 13.81
CA ALA A 211 10.03 23.27 13.88
C ALA A 211 8.91 23.64 14.87
N ILE A 212 7.71 23.82 14.34
CA ILE A 212 6.49 24.06 15.11
C ILE A 212 5.33 23.21 14.60
N VAL A 213 4.33 23.02 15.46
CA VAL A 213 2.98 22.62 15.05
C VAL A 213 2.00 23.70 15.45
N THR A 214 1.15 24.09 14.50
CA THR A 214 0.07 25.06 14.72
C THR A 214 -1.27 24.35 14.81
N THR A 215 -2.09 24.70 15.78
CA THR A 215 -3.48 24.24 15.86
C THR A 215 -4.39 25.10 14.97
N ASP A 216 -5.53 24.58 14.55
CA ASP A 216 -6.63 25.36 13.94
C ASP A 216 -7.24 26.44 14.85
N ARG A 217 -6.78 26.52 16.10
CA ARG A 217 -7.19 27.50 17.11
C ARG A 217 -6.08 28.52 17.43
N GLY A 218 -4.98 28.51 16.68
CA GLY A 218 -3.93 29.52 16.72
C GLY A 218 -2.80 29.28 17.74
N GLN A 219 -2.76 28.13 18.42
CA GLN A 219 -1.65 27.80 19.31
C GLN A 219 -0.48 27.24 18.53
N ASN A 220 0.74 27.67 18.90
CA ASN A 220 1.98 27.19 18.33
C ASN A 220 2.77 26.36 19.34
N VAL A 221 3.08 25.12 18.98
CA VAL A 221 3.87 24.19 19.80
C VAL A 221 5.26 24.10 19.22
N LYS A 222 6.26 24.60 19.94
CA LYS A 222 7.66 24.46 19.53
C LYS A 222 8.12 23.02 19.71
N LEU A 223 8.73 22.45 18.67
CA LEU A 223 9.31 21.12 18.71
C LEU A 223 10.82 21.20 18.88
N LYS A 224 11.41 20.16 19.45
CA LYS A 224 12.86 19.98 19.55
C LYS A 224 13.28 18.80 18.68
N TYR A 225 14.36 18.98 17.92
CA TYR A 225 14.99 17.86 17.24
C TYR A 225 15.39 16.78 18.25
N SER A 226 15.16 15.52 17.88
CA SER A 226 15.54 14.35 18.66
C SER A 226 16.62 13.56 17.92
N CYS A 227 16.24 12.65 17.03
CA CYS A 227 17.14 11.91 16.17
C CYS A 227 16.46 11.55 14.85
N ASN A 228 17.24 11.14 13.84
CA ASN A 228 16.74 10.56 12.59
C ASN A 228 15.63 11.39 11.91
N GLY A 229 15.72 12.73 11.95
CA GLY A 229 14.72 13.62 11.33
C GLY A 229 13.43 13.80 12.14
N TYR A 230 13.37 13.32 13.39
CA TYR A 230 12.22 13.53 14.27
C TYR A 230 12.37 14.80 15.10
N PHE A 231 11.30 15.57 15.14
CA PHE A 231 11.07 16.68 16.04
C PHE A 231 9.94 16.32 17.00
N THR A 232 10.16 16.52 18.30
CA THR A 232 9.18 16.15 19.34
C THR A 232 8.83 17.35 20.21
N GLY A 233 7.57 17.46 20.61
CA GLY A 233 7.06 18.45 21.56
C GLY A 233 5.85 17.92 22.32
N ILE A 234 5.36 18.73 23.26
CA ILE A 234 4.13 18.45 24.01
C ILE A 234 3.17 19.62 23.80
N LEU A 235 1.98 19.32 23.31
CA LEU A 235 0.85 20.23 23.34
C LEU A 235 0.10 20.03 24.66
N ASP A 236 0.16 21.02 25.54
CA ASP A 236 -0.65 21.06 26.75
C ASP A 236 -1.99 21.74 26.44
N LEU A 237 -3.05 20.92 26.34
CA LEU A 237 -4.39 21.37 26.00
C LEU A 237 -4.96 22.32 27.06
N ASN A 238 -4.67 22.09 28.36
CA ASN A 238 -5.15 22.95 29.43
C ASN A 238 -4.52 24.35 29.34
N ALA A 239 -3.19 24.40 29.14
CA ALA A 239 -2.49 25.67 28.95
C ALA A 239 -2.94 26.40 27.67
N ALA A 240 -3.36 25.65 26.65
CA ALA A 240 -3.92 26.17 25.41
C ALA A 240 -5.40 26.61 25.50
N GLY A 241 -6.09 26.33 26.62
CA GLY A 241 -7.53 26.58 26.76
C GLY A 241 -8.39 25.68 25.86
N ILE A 242 -7.91 24.48 25.55
CA ILE A 242 -8.57 23.49 24.71
C ILE A 242 -9.13 22.37 25.60
N ASN A 243 -10.44 22.18 25.57
CA ASN A 243 -11.12 21.14 26.33
C ASN A 243 -11.31 19.87 25.50
N LEU A 244 -11.29 18.72 26.18
CA LEU A 244 -11.43 17.41 25.54
C LEU A 244 -12.84 17.15 24.97
N ASP A 245 -13.84 17.96 25.28
CA ASP A 245 -15.21 17.85 24.77
C ASP A 245 -15.43 18.59 23.43
N GLN A 246 -14.44 19.34 22.94
CA GLN A 246 -14.56 20.19 21.75
C GLN A 246 -14.42 19.43 20.40
N SER A 247 -14.81 18.16 20.38
CA SER A 247 -14.92 17.23 19.24
C SER A 247 -13.64 16.96 18.44
N LYS A 248 -13.03 17.96 17.78
CA LYS A 248 -11.88 17.81 16.90
C LYS A 248 -10.84 18.91 17.11
N LEU A 249 -9.58 18.58 16.81
CA LEU A 249 -8.46 19.51 16.79
C LEU A 249 -7.57 19.19 15.59
N THR A 250 -7.33 20.19 14.75
CA THR A 250 -6.45 20.05 13.58
C THR A 250 -5.06 20.59 13.92
N LEU A 251 -4.03 19.85 13.55
CA LEU A 251 -2.62 20.18 13.77
C LEU A 251 -1.91 20.28 12.42
N THR A 252 -1.11 21.32 12.20
CA THR A 252 -0.36 21.53 10.94
C THR A 252 1.13 21.70 11.23
N PRO A 253 2.02 20.90 10.63
CA PRO A 253 3.45 21.00 10.87
C PRO A 253 4.07 22.15 10.06
N GLN A 254 5.08 22.79 10.61
CA GLN A 254 5.96 23.69 9.87
C GLN A 254 7.40 23.41 10.28
N VAL A 255 8.23 23.03 9.31
CA VAL A 255 9.67 22.84 9.49
C VAL A 255 10.36 23.52 8.32
N LYS A 256 11.45 24.25 8.59
CA LYS A 256 12.24 24.93 7.56
C LYS A 256 13.63 24.33 7.44
N THR A 257 14.20 24.54 6.27
CA THR A 257 15.63 24.36 6.01
C THR A 257 16.37 25.67 6.26
N LYS A 258 17.70 25.60 6.38
CA LYS A 258 18.56 26.75 6.71
C LYS A 258 18.54 27.85 5.65
N ASP A 259 18.17 27.53 4.40
CA ASP A 259 17.98 28.49 3.33
C ASP A 259 16.63 29.24 3.43
N GLY A 260 15.79 28.89 4.42
CA GLY A 260 14.49 29.51 4.67
C GLY A 260 13.31 28.79 4.01
N LYS A 261 13.52 27.74 3.21
CA LYS A 261 12.43 26.97 2.58
C LYS A 261 11.66 26.16 3.61
N THR A 262 10.34 26.36 3.66
CA THR A 262 9.42 25.50 4.42
C THR A 262 9.25 24.16 3.70
N LEU A 263 9.42 23.07 4.43
CA LEU A 263 9.17 21.72 3.94
C LEU A 263 7.67 21.52 3.73
N ALA A 264 7.30 21.08 2.53
CA ALA A 264 5.93 20.69 2.23
C ALA A 264 5.61 19.34 2.91
N ALA A 265 4.33 19.03 3.01
CA ALA A 265 3.94 17.64 3.25
C ALA A 265 4.26 16.78 2.02
N ALA A 266 4.37 15.46 2.22
CA ALA A 266 4.46 14.53 1.10
C ALA A 266 3.16 14.53 0.27
N ASP A 267 2.04 14.76 0.95
CA ASP A 267 0.67 14.73 0.47
C ASP A 267 -0.17 15.82 1.15
N GLY A 268 -1.02 16.50 0.38
CA GLY A 268 -1.88 17.57 0.88
C GLY A 268 -1.11 18.68 1.61
N ASN A 269 -1.58 19.06 2.80
CA ASN A 269 -0.93 20.06 3.67
C ASN A 269 -0.26 19.45 4.91
N GLY A 270 -0.26 18.11 5.05
CA GLY A 270 0.33 17.38 6.17
C GLY A 270 -0.37 17.59 7.50
N SER A 271 -1.58 18.18 7.49
CA SER A 271 -2.37 18.36 8.69
C SER A 271 -2.95 17.04 9.18
N VAL A 272 -3.07 16.88 10.49
CA VAL A 272 -3.77 15.76 11.12
C VAL A 272 -4.91 16.29 11.99
N THR A 273 -6.06 15.64 11.91
CA THR A 273 -7.25 15.95 12.71
C THR A 273 -7.49 14.87 13.73
N VAL A 274 -7.32 15.20 15.02
CA VAL A 274 -7.63 14.28 16.12
C VAL A 274 -9.03 14.49 16.66
N LYS A 275 -9.61 13.43 17.22
CA LYS A 275 -10.87 13.46 17.97
C LYS A 275 -10.55 13.68 19.44
N LEU A 276 -11.01 14.80 20.00
CA LEU A 276 -10.91 15.06 21.43
C LEU A 276 -12.05 14.32 22.14
N VAL A 277 -11.71 13.52 23.15
CA VAL A 277 -12.68 12.74 23.90
C VAL A 277 -12.37 12.86 25.39
N PRO A 278 -13.30 13.34 26.23
CA PRO A 278 -13.09 13.32 27.67
C PRO A 278 -12.87 11.89 28.12
N ASN A 279 -11.92 11.67 29.02
CA ASN A 279 -11.70 10.37 29.62
C ASN A 279 -12.94 10.05 30.47
N GLN A 280 -13.93 9.36 29.88
CA GLN A 280 -15.04 8.83 30.65
C GLN A 280 -14.45 7.72 31.49
N SER A 281 -14.20 8.01 32.76
CA SER A 281 -14.06 6.95 33.76
C SER A 281 -15.22 6.00 33.54
N ARG A 282 -14.92 4.72 33.31
CA ARG A 282 -15.90 3.64 33.37
C ARG A 282 -16.67 3.85 34.69
N ARG A 283 -17.89 4.36 34.59
CA ARG A 283 -18.87 4.33 35.66
C ARG A 283 -19.70 3.08 35.48
#